data_AF-A0A9W6TFB6-F1
#
_entry.id   AF-A0A9W6TFB6-F1
#
_cell.length_a   1.000
_cell.length_b   1.000
_cell.length_c   1.000
_cell.angle_alpha   90.00
_cell.angle_beta   90.00
_cell.angle_gamma   90.00
#
_symmetry.space_group_name_H-M   'P 1'
#
loop_
_entity.id
_entity.type
_entity.pdbx_description
1 polymer ?
#
loop_
_entity_poly.entity_id
_entity_poly.type
_entity_poly.pdbx_seq_one_letter_code
_entity_poly.pdbx_strand_id
1 'polypeptide(L)'
;MDTSNQHTFDLLTAWGEIEDKIIASHVRPFIKLAKSRSGKQDRVIQRALPKEVSERMKEPMHKQVRESGVICALHYIYKVIRVGVRVCIRDNAVTAFIPFANADYLSNWADVIRFEKRHRDKQGHLVHLTTDRVDEYVREKMRHLKEVRPIEFDKTKWSANAFFVNSSKRDDVWGTHSLSEFYDMINTTLRSHQVSDCIFFLNKRDFPLLRKDLHEPSDYLDLPFPIAEDWRLASEPQHYFNADKLQNDWDSKIPTAFFRGSLTGRVDPQLNPRAILATLDAKWAFKKYLTTADGRKIPLLDAGITSWNLVDKVNSDGVVTFTHPGEMPFKKANRVSMDESVRNNLSNLEERIRWCIANDVKCKEIVARAKAFSNKYFTQKVITKYVASTLLQPRAQSC
;
A
#
# COMPACT_ATOMS: atom_id res chain seq x y z
N MET A 1 -1.08 -26.17 -10.44
CA MET A 1 -0.14 -27.20 -10.90
C MET A 1 1.21 -26.57 -11.25
N ASP A 2 2.27 -26.68 -10.44
CA ASP A 2 2.38 -26.54 -8.98
C ASP A 2 3.87 -26.49 -8.58
N THR A 3 4.28 -25.88 -7.46
CA THR A 3 3.51 -25.17 -6.41
C THR A 3 3.94 -23.70 -6.28
N SER A 4 3.11 -22.87 -5.64
CA SER A 4 3.62 -21.85 -4.71
C SER A 4 3.50 -22.43 -3.29
N ASN A 5 4.46 -22.16 -2.40
CA ASN A 5 4.35 -22.60 -1.01
C ASN A 5 3.25 -21.77 -0.31
N GLN A 6 2.00 -22.22 -0.44
CA GLN A 6 0.87 -21.69 0.33
C GLN A 6 0.99 -22.15 1.78
N HIS A 7 1.85 -21.44 2.51
CA HIS A 7 1.95 -21.53 3.95
C HIS A 7 0.57 -21.23 4.58
N THR A 8 0.06 -22.20 5.33
CA THR A 8 -1.11 -22.00 6.20
C THR A 8 -0.66 -21.25 7.45
N PHE A 9 -1.33 -20.15 7.77
CA PHE A 9 -1.05 -19.35 8.97
C PHE A 9 -2.29 -19.28 9.84
N ASP A 10 -2.17 -19.67 11.11
CA ASP A 10 -3.23 -19.53 12.09
C ASP A 10 -3.46 -18.05 12.40
N LEU A 11 -4.63 -17.54 12.02
CA LEU A 11 -5.04 -16.17 12.33
C LEU A 11 -5.58 -16.11 13.76
N LEU A 12 -4.87 -15.45 14.67
CA LEU A 12 -5.38 -15.22 16.03
C LEU A 12 -6.45 -14.14 16.00
N THR A 13 -7.60 -14.40 16.62
CA THR A 13 -8.80 -13.56 16.50
C THR A 13 -9.26 -12.92 17.81
N ALA A 14 -8.89 -13.53 18.95
CA ALA A 14 -9.20 -13.02 20.29
C ALA A 14 -7.94 -12.56 21.05
N TRP A 15 -8.12 -11.64 22.00
CA TRP A 15 -7.01 -11.10 22.80
C TRP A 15 -6.33 -12.17 23.68
N GLY A 16 -7.09 -13.10 24.27
CA GLY A 16 -6.51 -14.19 25.06
C GLY A 16 -5.55 -15.08 24.26
N GLU A 17 -5.86 -15.33 22.97
CA GLU A 17 -4.92 -16.04 22.09
C GLU A 17 -3.61 -15.28 21.90
N ILE A 18 -3.64 -13.95 21.87
CA ILE A 18 -2.44 -13.10 21.76
C ILE A 18 -1.66 -13.13 23.08
N GLU A 19 -2.34 -13.12 24.23
CA GLU A 19 -1.70 -13.26 25.53
C GLU A 19 -0.95 -14.60 25.65
N ASP A 20 -1.59 -15.71 25.26
CA ASP A 20 -0.99 -17.03 25.36
C ASP A 20 0.04 -17.30 24.25
N LYS A 21 -0.38 -17.24 22.98
CA LYS A 21 0.41 -17.67 21.83
C LYS A 21 1.47 -16.64 21.40
N ILE A 22 1.33 -15.35 21.74
CA ILE A 22 2.34 -14.33 21.44
C ILE A 22 3.09 -13.87 22.71
N ILE A 23 2.40 -13.36 23.73
CA ILE A 23 3.05 -12.68 24.86
C ILE A 23 3.76 -13.70 25.76
N ALA A 24 3.05 -14.72 26.23
CA ALA A 24 3.60 -15.76 27.09
C ALA A 24 4.55 -16.69 26.34
N SER A 25 4.20 -17.13 25.13
CA SER A 25 4.98 -18.12 24.37
C SER A 25 6.22 -17.57 23.67
N HIS A 26 6.24 -16.29 23.25
CA HIS A 26 7.35 -15.73 22.47
C HIS A 26 7.97 -14.46 23.07
N VAL A 27 7.17 -13.47 23.51
CA VAL A 27 7.71 -12.17 23.99
C VAL A 27 8.46 -12.33 25.31
N ARG A 28 7.82 -12.90 26.35
CA ARG A 28 8.44 -13.10 27.68
C ARG A 28 9.73 -13.95 27.61
N PRO A 29 9.76 -15.11 26.93
CA PRO A 29 10.99 -15.89 26.76
C PRO A 29 12.10 -15.12 26.04
N PHE A 30 11.77 -14.34 25.00
CA PHE A 30 12.75 -13.53 24.28
C PHE A 30 13.39 -12.46 25.18
N ILE A 31 12.58 -11.70 25.91
CA ILE A 31 13.08 -10.66 26.82
C ILE A 31 13.93 -11.28 27.95
N LYS A 32 13.53 -12.44 28.47
CA LYS A 32 14.30 -13.17 29.49
C LYS A 32 15.66 -13.65 28.97
N LEU A 33 15.73 -14.19 27.76
CA LEU A 33 16.97 -14.66 27.12
C LEU A 33 17.88 -13.51 26.67
N ALA A 34 17.33 -12.38 26.21
CA ALA A 34 18.12 -11.21 25.84
C ALA A 34 18.95 -10.68 27.02
N LYS A 35 18.40 -10.73 28.25
CA LYS A 35 19.11 -10.34 29.48
C LYS A 35 20.29 -11.24 29.85
N SER A 36 20.37 -12.49 29.37
CA SER A 36 21.46 -13.41 29.71
C SER A 36 22.59 -13.47 28.67
N ARG A 37 22.40 -12.92 27.47
CA ARG A 37 23.38 -12.97 26.36
C ARG A 37 24.22 -11.68 26.27
N SER A 38 25.18 -11.47 27.18
CA SER A 38 26.17 -10.37 27.15
C SER A 38 27.30 -10.60 26.12
N GLY A 39 26.95 -10.94 24.87
CA GLY A 39 27.91 -11.23 23.80
C GLY A 39 28.41 -9.97 23.09
N LYS A 40 29.72 -9.96 22.73
CA LYS A 40 30.37 -8.91 21.93
C LYS A 40 29.56 -8.55 20.68
N GLN A 41 29.59 -7.28 20.28
CA GLN A 41 29.08 -6.84 18.99
C GLN A 41 29.90 -7.50 17.87
N ASP A 42 29.27 -8.41 17.12
CA ASP A 42 29.74 -8.71 15.78
C ASP A 42 29.72 -7.41 14.97
N ARG A 43 30.81 -7.13 14.25
CA ARG A 43 30.89 -6.00 13.32
C ARG A 43 30.02 -6.31 12.10
N VAL A 44 28.72 -6.15 12.30
CA VAL A 44 27.71 -6.18 11.24
C VAL A 44 28.16 -5.27 10.10
N ILE A 45 28.06 -5.77 8.87
CA ILE A 45 28.36 -5.00 7.66
C ILE A 45 27.28 -3.94 7.46
N GLN A 46 27.36 -2.85 8.22
CA GLN A 46 26.62 -1.62 7.96
C GLN A 46 27.15 -1.01 6.65
N ARG A 47 26.57 -1.42 5.53
CA ARG A 47 26.41 -0.49 4.40
C ARG A 47 25.22 0.39 4.69
N ALA A 48 25.32 1.65 4.28
CA ALA A 48 24.29 2.65 4.53
C ALA A 48 22.93 2.16 4.01
N LEU A 49 22.02 1.88 4.94
CA LEU A 49 20.59 1.97 4.67
C LEU A 49 20.28 3.41 4.20
N PRO A 50 19.16 3.63 3.48
CA PRO A 50 18.74 4.97 3.12
C PRO A 50 18.75 5.89 4.34
N LYS A 51 19.13 7.16 4.16
CA LYS A 51 19.39 8.09 5.26
C LYS A 51 18.19 8.17 6.20
N GLU A 52 17.00 8.19 5.61
CA GLU A 52 15.70 8.27 6.26
C GLU A 52 15.43 7.04 7.15
N VAL A 53 15.78 5.84 6.68
CA VAL A 53 15.67 4.60 7.47
C VAL A 53 16.68 4.62 8.61
N SER A 54 17.93 5.01 8.31
CA SER A 54 19.00 5.16 9.29
C SER A 54 18.69 6.22 10.37
N GLU A 55 17.89 7.22 10.05
CA GLU A 55 17.41 8.24 10.98
C GLU A 55 16.23 7.75 11.81
N ARG A 56 15.22 7.10 11.21
CA ARG A 56 14.08 6.50 11.95
C ARG A 56 14.55 5.48 12.97
N MET A 57 15.51 4.61 12.64
CA MET A 57 16.08 3.64 13.60
C MET A 57 16.77 4.28 14.82
N LYS A 58 17.03 5.60 14.82
CA LYS A 58 17.57 6.31 15.99
C LYS A 58 16.48 6.70 17.00
N GLU A 59 15.20 6.56 16.67
CA GLU A 59 14.10 6.85 17.60
C GLU A 59 14.09 5.87 18.79
N PRO A 60 13.72 6.31 20.01
CA PRO A 60 13.84 5.48 21.22
C PRO A 60 13.12 4.12 21.14
N MET A 61 11.95 4.08 20.49
CA MET A 61 11.16 2.86 20.29
C MET A 61 11.87 1.77 19.48
N HIS A 62 12.79 2.14 18.59
CA HIS A 62 13.56 1.21 17.76
C HIS A 62 14.92 0.84 18.38
N LYS A 63 15.31 1.51 19.48
CA LYS A 63 16.58 1.27 20.19
C LYS A 63 16.49 0.27 21.34
N GLN A 64 15.36 0.19 22.03
CA GLN A 64 15.24 -0.64 23.23
C GLN A 64 13.91 -1.41 23.29
N VAL A 65 13.95 -2.68 22.95
CA VAL A 65 12.81 -3.60 23.04
C VAL A 65 12.58 -3.97 24.51
N ARG A 66 11.53 -3.41 25.13
CA ARG A 66 11.06 -3.75 26.48
C ARG A 66 9.75 -4.54 26.39
N GLU A 67 9.49 -5.47 27.31
CA GLU A 67 8.24 -6.24 27.35
C GLU A 67 7.00 -5.33 27.32
N SER A 68 6.96 -4.29 28.17
CA SER A 68 5.89 -3.31 28.19
C SER A 68 5.71 -2.60 26.85
N GLY A 69 6.79 -2.22 26.16
CA GLY A 69 6.73 -1.61 24.83
C GLY A 69 6.12 -2.53 23.78
N VAL A 70 6.49 -3.82 23.79
CA VAL A 70 5.93 -4.83 22.88
C VAL A 70 4.44 -5.09 23.18
N ILE A 71 4.04 -5.11 24.45
CA ILE A 71 2.64 -5.28 24.87
C ILE A 71 1.80 -4.05 24.50
N CYS A 72 2.31 -2.82 24.73
CA CYS A 72 1.65 -1.59 24.29
C CYS A 72 1.47 -1.56 22.76
N ALA A 73 2.48 -1.99 21.99
CA ALA A 73 2.37 -2.11 20.53
C ALA A 73 1.32 -3.15 20.11
N LEU A 74 1.26 -4.32 20.77
CA LEU A 74 0.21 -5.32 20.55
C LEU A 74 -1.20 -4.75 20.83
N HIS A 75 -1.40 -4.08 21.97
CA HIS A 75 -2.67 -3.43 22.28
C HIS A 75 -3.06 -2.39 21.23
N TYR A 76 -2.13 -1.53 20.82
CA TYR A 76 -2.39 -0.51 19.80
C TYR A 76 -2.76 -1.14 18.45
N ILE A 77 -1.98 -2.12 17.98
CA ILE A 77 -2.22 -2.77 16.69
C ILE A 77 -3.54 -3.57 16.71
N TYR A 78 -3.84 -4.28 17.80
CA TYR A 78 -5.06 -5.09 17.92
C TYR A 78 -6.32 -4.24 18.14
N LYS A 79 -6.30 -3.27 19.08
CA LYS A 79 -7.48 -2.48 19.46
C LYS A 79 -7.72 -1.28 18.54
N VAL A 80 -6.68 -0.62 18.02
CA VAL A 80 -6.81 0.59 17.19
C VAL A 80 -6.67 0.26 15.71
N ILE A 81 -5.60 -0.43 15.30
CA ILE A 81 -5.33 -0.75 13.89
C ILE A 81 -6.14 -1.96 13.38
N ARG A 82 -6.73 -2.74 14.29
CA ARG A 82 -7.45 -4.01 14.09
C ARG A 82 -6.58 -5.21 13.73
N VAL A 83 -5.50 -5.06 12.96
CA VAL A 83 -4.77 -6.19 12.34
C VAL A 83 -3.25 -6.00 12.32
N GLY A 84 -2.49 -7.09 12.38
CA GLY A 84 -1.03 -7.09 12.21
C GLY A 84 -0.42 -8.48 12.07
N VAL A 85 0.90 -8.54 11.87
CA VAL A 85 1.68 -9.79 11.90
C VAL A 85 2.83 -9.64 12.89
N ARG A 86 3.01 -10.62 13.77
CA ARG A 86 4.09 -10.69 14.76
C ARG A 86 5.20 -11.60 14.25
N VAL A 87 6.44 -11.12 14.16
CA VAL A 87 7.58 -11.91 13.68
C VAL A 87 8.72 -11.99 14.70
N CYS A 88 9.12 -13.20 15.08
CA CYS A 88 10.20 -13.46 16.02
C CYS A 88 11.33 -14.23 15.32
N ILE A 89 12.54 -13.68 15.36
CA ILE A 89 13.74 -14.32 14.83
C ILE A 89 14.67 -14.62 16.00
N ARG A 90 15.18 -15.85 16.08
CA ARG A 90 16.16 -16.28 17.08
C ARG A 90 17.11 -17.29 16.49
N ASP A 91 18.40 -17.19 16.83
CA ASP A 91 19.45 -18.11 16.38
C ASP A 91 19.42 -18.32 14.85
N ASN A 92 19.20 -17.22 14.12
CA ASN A 92 19.02 -17.13 12.66
C ASN A 92 17.81 -17.89 12.07
N ALA A 93 16.77 -18.19 12.85
CA ALA A 93 15.56 -18.86 12.39
C ALA A 93 14.28 -18.09 12.75
N VAL A 94 13.24 -18.20 11.91
CA VAL A 94 11.88 -17.71 12.26
C VAL A 94 11.30 -18.64 13.31
N THR A 95 11.12 -18.13 14.53
CA THR A 95 10.53 -18.85 15.66
C THR A 95 9.06 -18.51 15.91
N ALA A 96 8.58 -17.41 15.31
CA ALA A 96 7.16 -17.08 15.23
C ALA A 96 6.90 -16.23 13.98
N PHE A 97 5.83 -16.54 13.24
CA PHE A 97 5.24 -15.67 12.23
C PHE A 97 3.72 -15.80 12.36
N ILE A 98 3.13 -14.91 13.16
CA ILE A 98 1.76 -15.07 13.68
C ILE A 98 0.93 -13.87 13.21
N PRO A 99 0.03 -14.03 12.23
CA PRO A 99 -0.96 -13.01 11.91
C PRO A 99 -2.03 -12.95 13.00
N PHE A 100 -2.52 -11.74 13.28
CA PHE A 100 -3.60 -11.53 14.25
C PHE A 100 -4.54 -10.42 13.78
N ALA A 101 -5.83 -10.55 14.11
CA ALA A 101 -6.86 -9.58 13.74
C ALA A 101 -8.01 -9.60 14.75
N ASN A 102 -8.35 -8.45 15.35
CA ASN A 102 -9.45 -8.34 16.29
C ASN A 102 -10.78 -8.62 15.58
N ALA A 103 -11.42 -9.76 15.88
CA ALA A 103 -12.74 -10.11 15.37
C ALA A 103 -13.81 -9.17 15.94
N ASP A 104 -13.78 -8.95 17.26
CA ASP A 104 -14.66 -8.04 18.00
C ASP A 104 -14.14 -6.59 17.95
N TYR A 105 -13.78 -6.12 16.75
CA TYR A 105 -13.32 -4.75 16.56
C TYR A 105 -14.47 -3.75 16.64
N LEU A 106 -14.30 -2.77 17.54
CA LEU A 106 -15.15 -1.59 17.65
C LEU A 106 -14.31 -0.35 17.37
N SER A 107 -14.76 0.47 16.42
CA SER A 107 -14.14 1.73 16.05
C SER A 107 -14.34 2.79 17.14
N ASN A 108 -13.28 3.50 17.50
CA ASN A 108 -13.32 4.64 18.42
C ASN A 108 -13.80 5.95 17.78
N TRP A 109 -14.33 5.90 16.55
CA TRP A 109 -14.74 7.08 15.77
C TRP A 109 -16.18 7.01 15.23
N ALA A 110 -16.94 5.97 15.58
CA ALA A 110 -18.31 5.76 15.09
C ALA A 110 -19.25 6.97 15.33
N ASP A 111 -19.09 7.65 16.46
CA ASP A 111 -19.97 8.75 16.89
C ASP A 111 -19.61 10.10 16.25
N VAL A 112 -18.36 10.28 15.82
CA VAL A 112 -17.89 11.53 15.21
C VAL A 112 -18.02 11.54 13.69
N ILE A 113 -18.05 10.38 13.01
CA ILE A 113 -18.19 10.34 11.56
C ILE A 113 -19.56 10.85 11.09
N ARG A 114 -19.51 11.63 10.01
CA ARG A 114 -20.66 12.11 9.26
C ARG A 114 -20.62 11.54 7.85
N PHE A 115 -21.75 11.59 7.16
CA PHE A 115 -21.91 11.09 5.79
C PHE A 115 -22.27 12.24 4.85
N GLU A 116 -21.74 12.20 3.64
CA GLU A 116 -22.15 13.11 2.57
C GLU A 116 -23.65 12.94 2.29
N LYS A 117 -24.39 14.06 2.40
CA LYS A 117 -25.80 14.17 2.02
C LYS A 117 -25.90 15.11 0.83
N ARG A 118 -26.24 14.53 -0.31
CA ARG A 118 -26.38 15.27 -1.56
C ARG A 118 -27.74 15.95 -1.60
N HIS A 119 -27.74 17.26 -1.81
CA HIS A 119 -28.94 18.05 -2.02
C HIS A 119 -28.78 18.91 -3.27
N ARG A 120 -29.87 19.21 -3.97
CA ARG A 120 -29.87 20.24 -5.01
C ARG A 120 -30.71 21.41 -4.54
N ASP A 121 -30.15 22.62 -4.64
CA ASP A 121 -30.88 23.85 -4.32
C ASP A 121 -32.04 24.08 -5.33
N LYS A 122 -32.80 25.17 -5.12
CA LYS A 122 -33.92 25.53 -6.00
C LYS A 122 -33.48 25.90 -7.43
N GLN A 123 -32.18 26.12 -7.64
CA GLN A 123 -31.53 26.47 -8.89
C GLN A 123 -30.88 25.24 -9.56
N GLY A 124 -30.90 24.07 -8.90
CA GLY A 124 -30.34 22.81 -9.39
C GLY A 124 -28.86 22.59 -9.05
N HIS A 125 -28.19 23.53 -8.38
CA HIS A 125 -26.80 23.37 -7.97
C HIS A 125 -26.67 22.31 -6.89
N LEU A 126 -25.59 21.54 -6.93
CA LEU A 126 -25.27 20.59 -5.86
C LEU A 126 -24.81 21.34 -4.61
N VAL A 127 -25.51 21.09 -3.50
CA VAL A 127 -25.12 21.52 -2.16
C VAL A 127 -24.65 20.28 -1.40
N HIS A 128 -23.41 20.32 -0.91
CA HIS A 128 -22.86 19.29 -0.04
C HIS A 128 -23.33 19.56 1.39
N LEU A 129 -24.27 18.74 1.87
CA LEU A 129 -24.69 18.70 3.27
C LEU A 129 -24.11 17.45 3.94
N THR A 130 -24.31 17.32 5.25
CA THR A 130 -23.91 16.13 6.01
C THR A 130 -25.11 15.52 6.75
N THR A 131 -25.04 14.22 7.02
CA THR A 131 -25.96 13.51 7.93
C THR A 131 -25.20 12.52 8.82
N ASP A 132 -25.73 12.14 9.97
CA ASP A 132 -25.28 11.00 10.78
C ASP A 132 -26.02 9.70 10.41
N ARG A 133 -27.07 9.78 9.59
CA ARG A 133 -27.92 8.66 9.20
C ARG A 133 -27.27 7.81 8.11
N VAL A 134 -26.65 6.72 8.55
CA VAL A 134 -26.11 5.66 7.68
C VAL A 134 -27.19 5.11 6.72
N ASP A 135 -28.46 5.05 7.13
CA ASP A 135 -29.54 4.53 6.29
C ASP A 135 -29.94 5.50 5.16
N GLU A 136 -29.77 6.82 5.34
CA GLU A 136 -29.90 7.80 4.26
C GLU A 136 -28.72 7.70 3.28
N TYR A 137 -27.50 7.61 3.81
CA TYR A 137 -26.27 7.45 3.02
C TYR A 137 -26.30 6.17 2.16
N VAL A 138 -26.67 5.02 2.74
CA VAL A 138 -26.76 3.75 2.02
C VAL A 138 -27.82 3.82 0.91
N ARG A 139 -28.99 4.41 1.18
CA ARG A 139 -30.02 4.60 0.15
C ARG A 139 -29.54 5.47 -1.01
N GLU A 140 -28.78 6.53 -0.72
CA GLU A 140 -28.20 7.39 -1.77
C GLU A 140 -27.12 6.66 -2.57
N LYS A 141 -26.26 5.89 -1.91
CA LYS A 141 -25.23 5.03 -2.54
C LYS A 141 -25.85 4.00 -3.50
N MET A 142 -26.93 3.34 -3.08
CA MET A 142 -27.66 2.36 -3.89
C MET A 142 -28.35 2.96 -5.13
N ARG A 143 -28.72 4.25 -5.11
CA ARG A 143 -29.26 4.95 -6.31
C ARG A 143 -28.19 5.21 -7.37
N HIS A 144 -26.95 5.47 -6.94
CA HIS A 144 -25.86 5.92 -7.80
C HIS A 144 -24.96 4.76 -8.28
N LEU A 145 -24.93 3.64 -7.55
CA LEU A 145 -24.09 2.49 -7.84
C LEU A 145 -24.95 1.28 -8.23
N LYS A 146 -24.69 0.71 -9.40
CA LYS A 146 -25.38 -0.50 -9.90
C LYS A 146 -25.08 -1.76 -9.09
N GLU A 147 -23.94 -1.78 -8.40
CA GLU A 147 -23.48 -2.87 -7.55
C GLU A 147 -22.95 -2.28 -6.25
N VAL A 148 -23.46 -2.76 -5.12
CA VAL A 148 -22.99 -2.37 -3.78
C VAL A 148 -22.89 -3.64 -2.95
N ARG A 149 -21.76 -3.83 -2.25
CA ARG A 149 -21.58 -4.94 -1.32
C ARG A 149 -22.57 -4.81 -0.15
N PRO A 150 -23.01 -5.91 0.48
CA PRO A 150 -23.83 -5.83 1.69
C PRO A 150 -23.18 -4.92 2.74
N ILE A 151 -23.91 -3.92 3.22
CA ILE A 151 -23.38 -2.90 4.14
C ILE A 151 -23.73 -3.29 5.58
N GLU A 152 -22.76 -3.11 6.47
CA GLU A 152 -22.98 -3.13 7.91
C GLU A 152 -23.55 -1.76 8.32
N PHE A 153 -24.71 -1.76 8.98
CA PHE A 153 -25.37 -0.52 9.42
C PHE A 153 -24.88 -0.08 10.80
N ASP A 154 -24.32 -1.01 11.58
CA ASP A 154 -23.63 -0.69 12.82
C ASP A 154 -22.27 -0.05 12.54
N LYS A 155 -22.22 1.29 12.60
CA LYS A 155 -21.00 2.10 12.41
C LYS A 155 -19.86 1.65 13.32
N THR A 156 -20.13 1.10 14.50
CA THR A 156 -19.08 0.70 15.45
C THR A 156 -18.22 -0.43 14.90
N LYS A 157 -18.73 -1.26 13.98
CA LYS A 157 -17.97 -2.37 13.38
C LYS A 157 -17.14 -1.95 12.16
N TRP A 158 -17.26 -0.71 11.70
CA TRP A 158 -16.57 -0.23 10.50
C TRP A 158 -15.07 -0.07 10.78
N SER A 159 -14.22 -0.40 9.81
CA SER A 159 -12.76 -0.26 9.96
C SER A 159 -12.18 0.66 8.90
N ALA A 160 -11.15 1.44 9.26
CA ALA A 160 -10.49 2.38 8.36
C ALA A 160 -9.12 1.86 7.91
N ASN A 161 -8.73 2.15 6.66
CA ASN A 161 -7.39 1.94 6.08
C ASN A 161 -6.90 3.27 5.47
N ALA A 162 -6.24 4.09 6.28
CA ALA A 162 -6.11 5.52 6.03
C ALA A 162 -7.49 6.11 5.64
N PHE A 163 -7.59 6.78 4.49
CA PHE A 163 -8.84 7.38 4.02
C PHE A 163 -9.88 6.39 3.48
N PHE A 164 -9.61 5.08 3.39
CA PHE A 164 -10.63 4.10 2.98
C PHE A 164 -11.44 3.61 4.18
N VAL A 165 -12.77 3.60 4.06
CA VAL A 165 -13.70 3.10 5.06
C VAL A 165 -14.28 1.78 4.60
N ASN A 166 -14.06 0.72 5.37
CA ASN A 166 -14.60 -0.61 5.14
C ASN A 166 -15.91 -0.78 5.93
N SER A 167 -17.01 -0.46 5.25
CA SER A 167 -18.41 -0.55 5.69
C SER A 167 -19.10 -1.86 5.28
N SER A 168 -18.41 -2.75 4.56
CA SER A 168 -19.03 -3.98 4.02
C SER A 168 -19.09 -5.07 5.09
N LYS A 169 -20.21 -5.83 5.12
CA LYS A 169 -20.26 -7.11 5.82
C LYS A 169 -19.27 -8.08 5.16
N ARG A 170 -18.59 -8.86 5.98
CA ARG A 170 -17.56 -9.83 5.57
C ARG A 170 -17.59 -11.02 6.52
N ASP A 171 -17.48 -12.21 5.94
CA ASP A 171 -17.35 -13.46 6.70
C ASP A 171 -15.89 -13.68 7.14
N ASP A 172 -14.92 -13.05 6.46
CA ASP A 172 -13.50 -13.08 6.82
C ASP A 172 -13.12 -11.95 7.78
N VAL A 173 -12.46 -12.29 8.90
CA VAL A 173 -11.89 -11.30 9.82
C VAL A 173 -10.77 -10.52 9.13
N TRP A 174 -9.81 -11.22 8.49
CA TRP A 174 -8.73 -10.62 7.71
C TRP A 174 -8.14 -11.58 6.68
N GLY A 175 -7.97 -11.12 5.44
CA GLY A 175 -7.42 -11.93 4.35
C GLY A 175 -5.90 -12.14 4.44
N THR A 176 -5.48 -13.39 4.27
CA THR A 176 -4.09 -13.89 4.39
C THR A 176 -3.18 -13.61 3.17
N HIS A 177 -3.66 -12.87 2.18
CA HIS A 177 -2.86 -12.50 1.00
C HIS A 177 -1.52 -11.85 1.37
N SER A 178 -0.49 -12.09 0.55
CA SER A 178 0.88 -11.60 0.71
C SER A 178 1.66 -12.17 1.92
N LEU A 179 1.05 -12.95 2.82
CA LEU A 179 1.74 -13.52 3.99
C LEU A 179 2.81 -14.54 3.61
N SER A 180 2.54 -15.42 2.63
CA SER A 180 3.50 -16.43 2.17
C SER A 180 4.76 -15.78 1.59
N GLU A 181 4.59 -14.69 0.84
CA GLU A 181 5.68 -13.94 0.22
C GLU A 181 6.55 -13.24 1.26
N PHE A 182 5.96 -12.64 2.30
CA PHE A 182 6.74 -12.09 3.42
C PHE A 182 7.46 -13.19 4.21
N TYR A 183 6.80 -14.33 4.45
CA TYR A 183 7.41 -15.45 5.17
C TYR A 183 8.59 -16.05 4.38
N ASP A 184 8.43 -16.28 3.09
CA ASP A 184 9.48 -16.80 2.21
C ASP A 184 10.64 -15.81 2.02
N MET A 185 10.35 -14.51 1.86
CA MET A 185 11.36 -13.44 1.82
C MET A 185 12.24 -13.43 3.09
N ILE A 186 11.63 -13.58 4.27
CA ILE A 186 12.35 -13.60 5.54
C ILE A 186 13.16 -14.90 5.68
N ASN A 187 12.57 -16.06 5.39
CA ASN A 187 13.30 -17.34 5.47
C ASN A 187 14.48 -17.41 4.47
N THR A 188 14.29 -16.93 3.24
CA THR A 188 15.36 -16.86 2.23
C THR A 188 16.43 -15.85 2.61
N THR A 189 16.06 -14.78 3.33
CA THR A 189 17.04 -13.86 3.96
C THR A 189 17.89 -14.59 4.99
N LEU A 190 17.27 -15.33 5.91
CA LEU A 190 17.99 -16.04 6.98
C LEU A 190 18.89 -17.17 6.44
N ARG A 191 18.51 -17.82 5.34
CA ARG A 191 19.39 -18.80 4.64
C ARG A 191 20.63 -18.18 4.01
N SER A 192 20.61 -16.88 3.69
CA SER A 192 21.68 -16.19 2.93
C SER A 192 22.47 -15.16 3.73
N HIS A 193 21.96 -14.72 4.89
CA HIS A 193 22.59 -13.74 5.77
C HIS A 193 22.38 -14.12 7.23
N GLN A 194 23.40 -13.87 8.06
CA GLN A 194 23.27 -13.94 9.51
C GLN A 194 22.53 -12.69 10.02
N VAL A 195 21.40 -12.90 10.70
CA VAL A 195 20.60 -11.85 11.35
C VAL A 195 20.65 -12.07 12.87
N SER A 196 20.60 -10.97 13.64
CA SER A 196 20.53 -11.01 15.10
C SER A 196 19.14 -11.41 15.60
N ASP A 197 19.07 -11.98 16.80
CA ASP A 197 17.79 -12.19 17.51
C ASP A 197 16.98 -10.90 17.53
N CYS A 198 15.75 -10.91 16.98
CA CYS A 198 14.92 -9.71 16.88
C CYS A 198 13.41 -9.98 16.98
N ILE A 199 12.68 -8.92 17.35
CA ILE A 199 11.24 -8.89 17.56
C ILE A 199 10.69 -7.67 16.83
N PHE A 200 9.75 -7.89 15.91
CA PHE A 200 9.06 -6.79 15.22
C PHE A 200 7.60 -7.12 14.90
N PHE A 201 6.89 -6.10 14.42
CA PHE A 201 5.57 -6.18 13.83
C PHE A 201 5.67 -5.83 12.36
N LEU A 202 5.03 -6.63 11.51
CA LEU A 202 4.95 -6.40 10.08
C LEU A 202 3.55 -5.89 9.74
N ASN A 203 3.50 -4.70 9.15
CA ASN A 203 2.31 -4.14 8.53
C ASN A 203 2.27 -4.55 7.05
N LYS A 204 1.20 -5.24 6.62
CA LYS A 204 0.97 -5.60 5.20
C LYS A 204 -0.09 -4.75 4.50
N ARG A 205 -0.47 -3.61 5.10
CA ARG A 205 -1.46 -2.67 4.55
C ARG A 205 -0.76 -1.61 3.69
N ASP A 206 -1.49 -1.05 2.75
CA ASP A 206 -0.99 -0.03 1.80
C ASP A 206 -0.47 1.26 2.47
N PHE A 207 -0.85 1.51 3.74
CA PHE A 207 -0.52 2.73 4.48
C PHE A 207 0.26 2.44 5.75
N PRO A 208 1.24 3.29 6.11
CA PRO A 208 1.96 3.22 7.39
C PRO A 208 1.02 3.49 8.58
N LEU A 209 1.39 2.97 9.75
CA LEU A 209 0.53 2.94 10.94
C LEU A 209 0.94 3.94 12.02
N LEU A 210 2.25 4.05 12.25
CA LEU A 210 2.79 4.64 13.47
C LEU A 210 3.23 6.07 13.20
N ARG A 211 2.57 7.01 13.87
CA ARG A 211 2.81 8.45 13.74
C ARG A 211 3.73 8.94 14.86
N LYS A 212 4.54 9.98 14.62
CA LYS A 212 5.35 10.60 15.67
C LYS A 212 4.53 11.45 16.65
N ASP A 213 3.38 11.96 16.22
CA ASP A 213 2.59 13.01 16.88
C ASP A 213 1.08 12.71 16.99
N LEU A 214 0.63 11.59 16.41
CA LEU A 214 -0.77 11.18 16.25
C LEU A 214 -1.64 12.02 15.27
N HIS A 215 -1.10 12.98 14.48
CA HIS A 215 -1.87 13.85 13.55
C HIS A 215 -1.37 13.86 12.08
N GLU A 216 -2.27 13.86 11.09
CA GLU A 216 -1.96 13.73 9.64
C GLU A 216 -1.28 14.98 9.00
N PRO A 217 -0.46 14.84 7.90
CA PRO A 217 -0.20 13.63 7.11
C PRO A 217 1.29 13.20 6.99
N SER A 218 2.24 13.85 7.69
CA SER A 218 3.68 13.54 7.62
C SER A 218 4.16 12.63 8.78
N ASP A 219 5.46 12.35 8.82
CA ASP A 219 6.20 11.87 9.99
C ASP A 219 5.78 10.51 10.59
N TYR A 220 5.60 9.53 9.70
CA TYR A 220 5.48 8.12 10.06
C TYR A 220 6.81 7.51 10.52
N LEU A 221 6.75 6.72 11.59
CA LEU A 221 7.86 6.03 12.25
C LEU A 221 8.02 4.56 11.81
N ASP A 222 7.11 4.05 10.98
CA ASP A 222 7.25 2.78 10.29
C ASP A 222 8.61 2.69 9.56
N LEU A 223 9.27 1.55 9.67
CA LEU A 223 10.49 1.26 8.92
C LEU A 223 10.13 0.67 7.55
N PRO A 224 10.54 1.28 6.42
CA PRO A 224 10.29 0.74 5.08
C PRO A 224 10.86 -0.67 4.91
N PHE A 225 9.97 -1.60 4.55
CA PHE A 225 10.26 -3.00 4.27
C PHE A 225 9.87 -3.31 2.81
N PRO A 226 10.59 -4.21 2.09
CA PRO A 226 10.23 -4.56 0.73
C PRO A 226 8.81 -5.16 0.68
N ILE A 227 8.04 -4.84 -0.36
CA ILE A 227 6.66 -5.34 -0.46
C ILE A 227 6.61 -6.75 -1.07
N ALA A 228 5.50 -7.46 -0.91
CA ALA A 228 5.33 -8.81 -1.44
C ALA A 228 5.46 -8.84 -2.97
N GLU A 229 5.04 -7.77 -3.64
CA GLU A 229 5.15 -7.59 -5.09
C GLU A 229 6.61 -7.51 -5.56
N ASP A 230 7.50 -6.86 -4.80
CA ASP A 230 8.95 -6.85 -5.09
C ASP A 230 9.53 -8.26 -4.96
N TRP A 231 9.05 -9.05 -3.97
CA TRP A 231 9.46 -10.44 -3.82
C TRP A 231 8.96 -11.33 -4.96
N ARG A 232 7.69 -11.20 -5.37
CA ARG A 232 7.15 -11.94 -6.53
C ARG A 232 7.93 -11.60 -7.80
N LEU A 233 8.25 -10.32 -8.03
CA LEU A 233 9.06 -9.90 -9.17
C LEU A 233 10.49 -10.50 -9.12
N ALA A 234 11.10 -10.55 -7.93
CA ALA A 234 12.45 -11.06 -7.76
C ALA A 234 12.56 -12.61 -7.78
N SER A 235 11.51 -13.31 -7.36
CA SER A 235 11.47 -14.78 -7.23
C SER A 235 10.84 -15.46 -8.45
N GLU A 236 9.78 -14.88 -9.01
CA GLU A 236 9.00 -15.43 -10.13
C GLU A 236 8.74 -14.35 -11.22
N PRO A 237 9.78 -13.70 -11.75
CA PRO A 237 9.63 -12.55 -12.67
C PRO A 237 8.69 -12.84 -13.84
N GLN A 238 8.82 -14.01 -14.48
CA GLN A 238 8.00 -14.37 -15.65
C GLN A 238 6.52 -14.64 -15.33
N HIS A 239 6.18 -14.90 -14.06
CA HIS A 239 4.80 -15.10 -13.61
C HIS A 239 4.15 -13.77 -13.20
N TYR A 240 4.90 -12.91 -12.50
CA TYR A 240 4.41 -11.62 -12.03
C TYR A 240 4.40 -10.53 -13.13
N PHE A 241 5.48 -10.42 -13.90
CA PHE A 241 5.61 -9.48 -15.01
C PHE A 241 6.41 -10.11 -16.17
N ASN A 242 5.69 -10.69 -17.13
CA ASN A 242 6.31 -11.34 -18.27
C ASN A 242 6.87 -10.30 -19.27
N ALA A 243 8.09 -9.83 -19.01
CA ALA A 243 8.80 -8.88 -19.85
C ALA A 243 9.10 -9.42 -21.26
N ASP A 244 9.14 -10.74 -21.44
CA ASP A 244 9.37 -11.37 -22.74
C ASP A 244 8.16 -11.25 -23.67
N LYS A 245 6.93 -11.23 -23.12
CA LYS A 245 5.70 -10.84 -23.85
C LYS A 245 5.62 -9.36 -24.19
N LEU A 246 6.55 -8.53 -23.71
CA LEU A 246 6.62 -7.08 -23.96
C LEU A 246 7.77 -6.72 -24.92
N GLN A 247 8.31 -7.69 -25.67
CA GLN A 247 9.27 -7.49 -26.76
C GLN A 247 8.63 -6.82 -27.99
N ASN A 248 8.06 -5.63 -27.79
CA ASN A 248 7.83 -4.66 -28.85
C ASN A 248 9.07 -3.76 -28.94
N ASP A 249 9.65 -3.66 -30.13
CA ASP A 249 10.74 -2.74 -30.42
C ASP A 249 10.36 -1.30 -30.01
N TRP A 250 11.35 -0.48 -29.66
CA TRP A 250 11.14 0.94 -29.40
C TRP A 250 10.49 1.62 -30.61
N ASP A 251 11.00 1.29 -31.79
CA ASP A 251 10.63 1.95 -33.05
C ASP A 251 9.23 1.49 -33.53
N SER A 252 8.64 0.48 -32.89
CA SER A 252 7.25 0.03 -33.10
C SER A 252 6.26 0.60 -32.08
N LYS A 253 6.67 1.49 -31.16
CA LYS A 253 5.78 2.10 -30.17
C LYS A 253 5.03 3.29 -30.77
N ILE A 254 3.77 3.47 -30.35
CA ILE A 254 2.98 4.65 -30.74
C ILE A 254 3.44 5.84 -29.88
N PRO A 255 3.73 7.03 -30.47
CA PRO A 255 4.16 8.22 -29.74
C PRO A 255 2.99 8.95 -29.03
N THR A 256 2.25 8.19 -28.22
CA THR A 256 1.10 8.61 -27.42
C THR A 256 1.37 8.25 -25.96
N ALA A 257 1.26 9.20 -25.04
CA ALA A 257 1.34 8.87 -23.62
C ALA A 257 0.10 8.07 -23.19
N PHE A 258 0.30 7.04 -22.38
CA PHE A 258 -0.72 6.02 -22.14
C PHE A 258 -1.03 5.85 -20.66
N PHE A 259 -2.31 5.70 -20.31
CA PHE A 259 -2.70 5.33 -18.94
C PHE A 259 -3.97 4.47 -18.91
N ARG A 260 -3.95 3.40 -18.11
CA ARG A 260 -5.13 2.61 -17.73
C ARG A 260 -5.06 2.21 -16.26
N GLY A 261 -6.10 2.50 -15.49
CA GLY A 261 -6.18 2.06 -14.10
C GLY A 261 -7.54 2.28 -13.44
N SER A 262 -7.73 1.68 -12.27
CA SER A 262 -8.89 1.94 -11.42
C SER A 262 -8.87 3.39 -10.88
N LEU A 263 -10.05 3.95 -10.58
CA LEU A 263 -10.17 5.24 -9.89
C LEU A 263 -9.85 5.11 -8.38
N THR A 264 -8.65 4.66 -8.04
CA THR A 264 -8.13 4.63 -6.67
C THR A 264 -7.63 6.02 -6.28
N GLY A 265 -7.69 6.37 -4.99
CA GLY A 265 -7.34 7.69 -4.46
C GLY A 265 -8.57 8.47 -3.96
N ARG A 266 -8.46 9.80 -3.89
CA ARG A 266 -9.54 10.72 -3.45
C ARG A 266 -10.76 10.65 -4.39
N VAL A 267 -11.94 11.01 -3.88
CA VAL A 267 -13.18 11.11 -4.69
C VAL A 267 -13.12 12.31 -5.64
N ASP A 268 -12.64 13.46 -5.15
CA ASP A 268 -12.56 14.70 -5.92
C ASP A 268 -11.70 14.53 -7.19
N PRO A 269 -12.26 14.72 -8.40
CA PRO A 269 -11.53 14.56 -9.65
C PRO A 269 -10.43 15.61 -9.87
N GLN A 270 -10.46 16.75 -9.15
CA GLN A 270 -9.40 17.77 -9.19
C GLN A 270 -8.19 17.41 -8.31
N LEU A 271 -8.38 16.52 -7.33
CA LEU A 271 -7.34 16.07 -6.39
C LEU A 271 -6.92 14.61 -6.61
N ASN A 272 -7.50 13.92 -7.59
CA ASN A 272 -7.14 12.56 -7.97
C ASN A 272 -6.39 12.56 -9.31
N PRO A 273 -5.06 12.31 -9.34
CA PRO A 273 -4.26 12.33 -10.58
C PRO A 273 -4.79 11.42 -11.70
N ARG A 274 -5.42 10.29 -11.35
CA ARG A 274 -6.01 9.37 -12.34
C ARG A 274 -7.27 9.96 -13.00
N ALA A 275 -8.06 10.70 -12.23
CA ALA A 275 -9.20 11.47 -12.75
C ALA A 275 -8.73 12.65 -13.60
N ILE A 276 -7.70 13.38 -13.16
CA ILE A 276 -7.10 14.48 -13.93
C ILE A 276 -6.61 13.97 -15.29
N LEU A 277 -5.88 12.84 -15.36
CA LEU A 277 -5.45 12.23 -16.62
C LEU A 277 -6.62 11.94 -17.57
N ALA A 278 -7.65 11.21 -17.11
CA ALA A 278 -8.81 10.89 -17.94
C ALA A 278 -9.65 12.14 -18.32
N THR A 279 -9.60 13.20 -17.50
CA THR A 279 -10.21 14.51 -17.81
C THR A 279 -9.42 15.27 -18.86
N LEU A 280 -8.08 15.22 -18.82
CA LEU A 280 -7.21 15.84 -19.81
C LEU A 280 -7.37 15.16 -21.17
N ASP A 281 -7.42 13.83 -21.20
CA ASP A 281 -7.71 13.02 -22.38
C ASP A 281 -9.02 13.46 -23.07
N ALA A 282 -10.12 13.45 -22.33
CA ALA A 282 -11.43 13.89 -22.81
C ALA A 282 -11.44 15.35 -23.31
N LYS A 283 -10.65 16.24 -22.70
CA LYS A 283 -10.50 17.65 -23.15
C LYS A 283 -9.61 17.80 -24.38
N TRP A 284 -8.62 16.94 -24.55
CA TRP A 284 -7.63 16.96 -25.62
C TRP A 284 -8.08 16.23 -26.88
N ALA A 285 -9.08 15.35 -26.77
CA ALA A 285 -9.70 14.58 -27.84
C ALA A 285 -9.74 15.34 -29.18
N PHE A 286 -8.95 14.85 -30.16
CA PHE A 286 -8.80 15.38 -31.53
C PHE A 286 -8.31 16.84 -31.66
N LYS A 287 -8.05 17.55 -30.56
CA LYS A 287 -7.50 18.92 -30.52
C LYS A 287 -5.98 18.95 -30.32
N LYS A 288 -5.42 17.92 -29.68
CA LYS A 288 -3.99 17.80 -29.36
C LYS A 288 -3.43 16.50 -29.95
N TYR A 289 -2.74 16.63 -31.07
CA TYR A 289 -2.17 15.52 -31.83
C TYR A 289 -0.80 15.88 -32.41
N LEU A 290 -0.03 14.85 -32.78
CA LEU A 290 1.03 14.94 -33.78
C LEU A 290 0.43 14.77 -35.18
N THR A 291 0.97 15.46 -36.16
CA THR A 291 0.75 15.17 -37.59
C THR A 291 1.99 14.47 -38.12
N THR A 292 1.82 13.28 -38.66
CA THR A 292 2.88 12.51 -39.34
C THR A 292 3.15 13.05 -40.75
N ALA A 293 4.25 12.64 -41.37
CA ALA A 293 4.64 13.10 -42.71
C ALA A 293 3.59 12.74 -43.79
N ASP A 294 2.82 11.66 -43.60
CA ASP A 294 1.70 11.26 -44.47
C ASP A 294 0.34 11.78 -43.97
N GLY A 295 0.34 12.78 -43.08
CA GLY A 295 -0.87 13.52 -42.67
C GLY A 295 -1.74 12.85 -41.60
N ARG A 296 -1.40 11.65 -41.12
CA ARG A 296 -2.17 10.99 -40.03
C ARG A 296 -2.01 11.75 -38.72
N LYS A 297 -3.09 11.83 -37.95
CA LYS A 297 -3.15 12.48 -36.63
C LYS A 297 -3.02 11.44 -35.52
N ILE A 298 -1.95 11.52 -34.73
CA ILE A 298 -1.71 10.65 -33.57
C ILE A 298 -2.02 11.43 -32.28
N PRO A 299 -2.95 10.98 -31.41
CA PRO A 299 -3.25 11.66 -30.15
C PRO A 299 -2.02 11.78 -29.24
N LEU A 300 -1.89 12.89 -28.50
CA LEU A 300 -0.80 13.03 -27.52
C LEU A 300 -1.00 12.17 -26.25
N LEU A 301 -2.25 11.89 -25.90
CA LEU A 301 -2.65 11.15 -24.70
C LEU A 301 -3.72 10.13 -25.08
N ASP A 302 -3.66 8.96 -24.44
CA ASP A 302 -4.72 7.96 -24.34
C ASP A 302 -4.80 7.50 -22.87
N ALA A 303 -5.66 8.14 -22.07
CA ALA A 303 -5.82 7.88 -20.64
C ALA A 303 -7.26 7.52 -20.23
N GLY A 304 -7.43 6.41 -19.51
CA GLY A 304 -8.76 5.90 -19.17
C GLY A 304 -8.88 5.21 -17.81
N ILE A 305 -10.02 5.44 -17.14
CA ILE A 305 -10.40 4.75 -15.90
C ILE A 305 -11.04 3.40 -16.22
N THR A 306 -10.43 2.30 -15.79
CA THR A 306 -10.86 0.93 -16.13
C THR A 306 -11.86 0.33 -15.15
N SER A 307 -11.96 0.88 -13.94
CA SER A 307 -12.93 0.47 -12.92
C SER A 307 -13.14 1.55 -11.86
N TRP A 308 -14.33 1.57 -11.29
CA TRP A 308 -14.68 2.46 -10.18
C TRP A 308 -14.22 1.85 -8.85
N ASN A 309 -13.57 2.63 -7.98
CA ASN A 309 -13.28 2.20 -6.62
C ASN A 309 -14.49 2.48 -5.72
N LEU A 310 -15.33 1.46 -5.51
CA LEU A 310 -16.60 1.57 -4.78
C LEU A 310 -16.47 1.48 -3.25
N VAL A 311 -15.24 1.48 -2.73
CA VAL A 311 -14.97 1.56 -1.29
C VAL A 311 -15.31 2.97 -0.82
N ASP A 312 -15.94 3.06 0.35
CA ASP A 312 -16.24 4.35 0.99
C ASP A 312 -14.94 5.04 1.39
N LYS A 313 -14.95 6.38 1.43
CA LYS A 313 -13.76 7.18 1.66
C LYS A 313 -14.09 8.29 2.64
N VAL A 314 -13.21 8.55 3.60
CA VAL A 314 -13.34 9.67 4.54
C VAL A 314 -12.49 10.85 4.06
N ASN A 315 -13.10 12.02 4.02
CA ASN A 315 -12.44 13.29 3.73
C ASN A 315 -11.73 13.83 4.99
N SER A 316 -10.89 14.85 4.84
CA SER A 316 -10.12 15.45 5.95
C SER A 316 -10.97 16.17 7.00
N ASP A 317 -12.25 16.40 6.71
CA ASP A 317 -13.27 16.95 7.61
C ASP A 317 -14.04 15.87 8.39
N GLY A 318 -13.70 14.58 8.21
CA GLY A 318 -14.39 13.45 8.83
C GLY A 318 -15.68 13.02 8.10
N VAL A 319 -15.98 13.57 6.93
CA VAL A 319 -17.16 13.21 6.14
C VAL A 319 -16.87 12.00 5.25
N VAL A 320 -17.67 10.95 5.40
CA VAL A 320 -17.66 9.74 4.58
C VAL A 320 -18.46 9.96 3.29
N THR A 321 -17.81 9.71 2.15
CA THR A 321 -18.34 9.83 0.79
C THR A 321 -17.99 8.58 -0.02
N PHE A 322 -18.56 8.44 -1.23
CA PHE A 322 -18.27 7.38 -2.17
C PHE A 322 -18.00 7.95 -3.56
N THR A 323 -17.42 7.14 -4.45
CA THR A 323 -17.18 7.55 -5.84
C THR A 323 -18.50 7.65 -6.59
N HIS A 324 -18.78 8.81 -7.23
CA HIS A 324 -19.99 9.09 -8.01
C HIS A 324 -19.74 8.95 -9.53
N PRO A 325 -20.01 7.81 -10.19
CA PRO A 325 -19.58 7.59 -11.58
C PRO A 325 -20.26 8.50 -12.61
N GLY A 326 -21.52 8.87 -12.37
CA GLY A 326 -22.32 9.70 -13.29
C GLY A 326 -21.88 11.16 -13.39
N GLU A 327 -20.97 11.60 -12.51
CA GLU A 327 -20.51 12.99 -12.43
C GLU A 327 -19.01 13.14 -12.75
N MET A 328 -18.36 12.03 -13.09
CA MET A 328 -17.00 12.05 -13.61
C MET A 328 -17.02 12.68 -15.01
N PRO A 329 -16.12 13.63 -15.34
CA PRO A 329 -16.07 14.30 -16.64
C PRO A 329 -15.53 13.41 -17.78
N PHE A 330 -15.50 12.10 -17.58
CA PHE A 330 -14.98 11.07 -18.48
C PHE A 330 -15.75 9.75 -18.28
N LYS A 331 -15.73 8.87 -19.30
CA LYS A 331 -16.36 7.55 -19.25
C LYS A 331 -15.36 6.46 -18.83
N LYS A 332 -15.88 5.29 -18.41
CA LYS A 332 -15.08 4.10 -18.14
C LYS A 332 -14.47 3.55 -19.44
N ALA A 333 -13.19 3.18 -19.41
CA ALA A 333 -12.40 2.66 -20.52
C ALA A 333 -12.07 1.16 -20.37
N ASN A 334 -11.56 0.55 -21.45
CA ASN A 334 -11.10 -0.84 -21.46
C ASN A 334 -9.74 -0.99 -20.77
N ARG A 335 -9.50 -2.14 -20.11
CA ARG A 335 -8.24 -2.45 -19.41
C ARG A 335 -7.13 -2.82 -20.40
N VAL A 336 -5.93 -2.27 -20.17
CA VAL A 336 -4.68 -2.54 -20.90
C VAL A 336 -3.52 -2.49 -19.88
N SER A 337 -2.32 -2.97 -20.22
CA SER A 337 -1.10 -2.90 -19.40
C SER A 337 -0.61 -1.46 -19.18
N MET A 338 0.20 -1.23 -18.14
CA MET A 338 0.66 0.10 -17.67
C MET A 338 2.14 0.32 -17.97
N ASP A 339 2.58 1.59 -18.07
CA ASP A 339 3.93 2.05 -17.63
C ASP A 339 4.10 3.60 -17.58
N GLU A 340 4.97 4.05 -16.67
CA GLU A 340 5.67 5.36 -16.48
C GLU A 340 4.88 6.68 -16.18
N SER A 341 5.62 7.73 -15.74
CA SER A 341 5.15 8.77 -14.79
C SER A 341 5.41 10.25 -15.13
N VAL A 342 4.73 11.16 -14.40
CA VAL A 342 4.59 12.61 -14.68
C VAL A 342 4.51 13.41 -13.36
N ARG A 343 4.68 14.75 -13.37
CA ARG A 343 4.49 15.63 -12.18
C ARG A 343 3.14 15.40 -11.49
N ASN A 344 3.12 15.48 -10.16
CA ASN A 344 1.96 15.15 -9.29
C ASN A 344 0.63 15.86 -9.64
N ASN A 345 0.68 17.12 -10.11
CA ASN A 345 -0.50 17.89 -10.52
C ASN A 345 -0.75 17.89 -12.04
N LEU A 346 0.10 17.21 -12.81
CA LEU A 346 0.01 17.01 -14.27
C LEU A 346 -0.03 18.30 -15.10
N SER A 347 0.22 19.47 -14.51
CA SER A 347 0.01 20.77 -15.17
C SER A 347 0.90 21.00 -16.39
N ASN A 348 2.01 20.27 -16.48
CA ASN A 348 2.95 20.32 -17.60
C ASN A 348 2.98 19.03 -18.44
N LEU A 349 1.92 18.21 -18.38
CA LEU A 349 1.84 16.94 -19.10
C LEU A 349 2.06 17.14 -20.61
N GLU A 350 1.44 18.14 -21.25
CA GLU A 350 1.61 18.38 -22.69
C GLU A 350 3.06 18.74 -23.06
N GLU A 351 3.69 19.62 -22.28
CA GLU A 351 5.10 20.01 -22.43
C GLU A 351 6.02 18.79 -22.36
N ARG A 352 5.78 17.88 -21.39
CA ARG A 352 6.58 16.67 -21.20
C ARG A 352 6.39 15.66 -22.32
N ILE A 353 5.16 15.44 -22.77
CA ILE A 353 4.87 14.55 -23.91
C ILE A 353 5.60 15.07 -25.16
N ARG A 354 5.45 16.36 -25.48
CA ARG A 354 6.14 16.99 -26.62
C ARG A 354 7.65 16.95 -26.49
N TRP A 355 8.19 17.13 -25.28
CA TRP A 355 9.63 16.99 -25.03
C TRP A 355 10.12 15.58 -25.32
N CYS A 356 9.40 14.54 -24.85
CA CYS A 356 9.78 13.14 -25.12
C CYS A 356 9.79 12.85 -26.63
N ILE A 357 8.75 13.27 -27.35
CA ILE A 357 8.65 13.12 -28.81
C ILE A 357 9.82 13.82 -29.54
N ALA A 358 10.21 15.02 -29.08
CA ALA A 358 11.34 15.75 -29.64
C ALA A 358 12.72 15.24 -29.18
N ASN A 359 12.78 14.27 -28.26
CA ASN A 359 14.01 13.73 -27.67
C ASN A 359 14.02 12.18 -27.68
N ASP A 360 13.42 11.56 -28.70
CA ASP A 360 13.17 10.11 -28.78
C ASP A 360 14.39 9.24 -28.39
N VAL A 361 15.57 9.53 -28.96
CA VAL A 361 16.83 8.83 -28.63
C VAL A 361 17.15 8.88 -27.12
N LYS A 362 16.92 10.01 -26.45
CA LYS A 362 17.12 10.13 -25.00
C LYS A 362 16.06 9.36 -24.22
N CYS A 363 14.83 9.27 -24.71
CA CYS A 363 13.78 8.44 -24.11
C CYS A 363 14.11 6.95 -24.25
N LYS A 364 14.61 6.50 -25.40
CA LYS A 364 15.15 5.14 -25.63
C LYS A 364 16.28 4.83 -24.64
N GLU A 365 17.21 5.75 -24.42
CA GLU A 365 18.26 5.64 -23.39
C GLU A 365 17.71 5.57 -21.95
N ILE A 366 16.73 6.41 -21.60
CA ILE A 366 16.12 6.44 -20.26
C ILE A 366 15.48 5.09 -19.95
N VAL A 367 14.67 4.56 -20.87
CA VAL A 367 14.01 3.25 -20.68
C VAL A 367 15.01 2.10 -20.65
N ALA A 368 16.07 2.14 -21.47
CA ALA A 368 17.16 1.16 -21.40
C ALA A 368 17.88 1.19 -20.04
N ARG A 369 18.15 2.39 -19.50
CA ARG A 369 18.74 2.58 -18.15
C ARG A 369 17.79 2.14 -17.04
N ALA A 370 16.48 2.39 -17.16
CA ALA A 370 15.47 1.95 -16.21
C ALA A 370 15.36 0.42 -16.18
N LYS A 371 15.35 -0.25 -17.34
CA LYS A 371 15.39 -1.72 -17.45
C LYS A 371 16.68 -2.30 -16.85
N ALA A 372 17.84 -1.69 -17.14
CA ALA A 372 19.13 -2.11 -16.57
C ALA A 372 19.20 -1.91 -15.05
N PHE A 373 18.62 -0.82 -14.53
CA PHE A 373 18.46 -0.60 -13.09
C PHE A 373 17.55 -1.66 -12.48
N SER A 374 16.39 -1.92 -13.08
CA SER A 374 15.42 -2.89 -12.58
C SER A 374 16.04 -4.28 -12.44
N ASN A 375 16.62 -4.80 -13.53
CA ASN A 375 17.30 -6.10 -13.58
C ASN A 375 18.46 -6.23 -12.58
N LYS A 376 19.09 -5.10 -12.18
CA LYS A 376 20.21 -5.07 -11.24
C LYS A 376 19.75 -5.06 -9.77
N TYR A 377 18.64 -4.40 -9.46
CA TYR A 377 18.22 -4.12 -8.08
C TYR A 377 16.99 -4.92 -7.61
N PHE A 378 16.07 -5.32 -8.49
CA PHE A 378 14.93 -6.19 -8.13
C PHE A 378 15.30 -7.67 -8.28
N THR A 379 16.26 -8.12 -7.46
CA THR A 379 16.69 -9.52 -7.40
C THR A 379 16.64 -10.03 -5.97
N GLN A 380 16.42 -11.33 -5.76
CA GLN A 380 16.38 -11.92 -4.41
C GLN A 380 17.62 -11.53 -3.60
N LYS A 381 18.81 -11.58 -4.21
CA LYS A 381 20.10 -11.21 -3.59
C LYS A 381 20.15 -9.77 -3.06
N VAL A 382 19.48 -8.82 -3.72
CA VAL A 382 19.43 -7.41 -3.28
C VAL A 382 18.35 -7.23 -2.22
N ILE A 383 17.17 -7.84 -2.42
CA ILE A 383 16.06 -7.78 -1.44
C ILE A 383 16.47 -8.43 -0.12
N THR A 384 16.99 -9.66 -0.11
CA THR A 384 17.42 -10.33 1.13
C THR A 384 18.51 -9.56 1.85
N LYS A 385 19.42 -8.93 1.10
CA LYS A 385 20.46 -8.08 1.69
C LYS A 385 19.88 -6.82 2.34
N TYR A 386 18.86 -6.19 1.74
CA TYR A 386 18.15 -5.08 2.35
C TYR A 386 17.39 -5.52 3.61
N VAL A 387 16.63 -6.62 3.53
CA VAL A 387 15.89 -7.19 4.67
C VAL A 387 16.83 -7.51 5.82
N ALA A 388 17.94 -8.20 5.56
CA ALA A 388 18.97 -8.46 6.57
C ALA A 388 19.45 -7.15 7.21
N SER A 389 19.80 -6.14 6.40
CA SER A 389 20.29 -4.84 6.88
C SER A 389 19.29 -4.12 7.78
N THR A 390 17.98 -4.19 7.48
CA THR A 390 16.90 -3.61 8.29
C THR A 390 16.61 -4.41 9.57
N LEU A 391 16.76 -5.74 9.53
CA LEU A 391 16.55 -6.63 10.69
C LEU A 391 17.77 -6.70 11.62
N LEU A 392 18.94 -6.26 11.16
CA LEU A 392 20.18 -6.13 11.92
C LEU A 392 20.13 -4.91 12.87
N GLN A 393 19.17 -4.91 13.79
CA GLN A 393 19.14 -3.95 14.90
C GLN A 393 20.28 -4.24 15.90
N PRO A 394 20.78 -3.21 16.62
CA PRO A 394 21.60 -3.44 17.80
C PRO A 394 20.86 -4.33 18.79
N ARG A 395 21.53 -5.33 19.37
CA ARG A 395 20.93 -6.17 20.42
C ARG A 395 20.33 -5.29 21.52
N ALA A 396 19.18 -5.70 22.05
CA ALA A 396 18.52 -5.01 23.15
C ALA A 396 19.52 -4.79 24.30
N GLN A 397 19.86 -3.53 24.57
CA GLN A 397 20.77 -3.19 25.66
C GLN A 397 20.08 -3.55 26.98
N SER A 398 20.75 -4.42 27.74
CA SER A 398 20.42 -4.69 29.13
C SER A 398 20.40 -3.38 29.92
N CYS A 399 19.27 -3.08 30.56
CA CYS A 399 19.25 -2.21 31.72
C CYS A 399 19.99 -2.87 32.88
#